data_AF-A0A963TYN0-F1
#
_entry.id   AF-A0A963TYN0-F1
#
_cell.length_a   1.000
_cell.length_b   1.000
_cell.length_c   1.000
_cell.angle_alpha   90.00
_cell.angle_beta   90.00
_cell.angle_gamma   90.00
#
_symmetry.space_group_name_H-M   'P 1'
#
loop_
_entity.id
_entity.type
_entity.pdbx_description
1 polymer ?
#
loop_
_entity_poly.entity_id
_entity_poly.type
_entity_poly.pdbx_seq_one_letter_code
_entity_poly.pdbx_strand_id
1 'polypeptide(L)'
;GEKRVLQAGFDPSNDYSLETKVLPGKPAAYVNIMKGCDNFCSYCIVPFTRGREKSRRIEEVVQDVKRLVLGGVVEITLLGQNVNSYGKSLGGPAAGQSFPVLLRALQKMADEMDERGTTDPTGRSGRPRGLRRIRYTTSHPKDFDEEMIECHATLGRLVPHLHLPVQSGSPKVLKRMKRY
;
A
#
# COMPACT_ATOMS: atom_id res chain seq x y z
N GLY A 1 -15.45 -39.98 8.05
CA GLY A 1 -16.15 -38.69 8.24
C GLY A 1 -15.13 -37.64 8.61
N GLU A 2 -14.54 -36.99 7.61
CA GLU A 2 -13.50 -35.99 7.85
C GLU A 2 -14.15 -34.65 8.22
N LYS A 3 -13.94 -34.22 9.46
CA LYS A 3 -14.31 -32.89 9.94
C LYS A 3 -13.42 -31.87 9.25
N ARG A 4 -13.95 -31.16 8.25
CA ARG A 4 -13.35 -29.91 7.76
C ARG A 4 -13.48 -28.86 8.86
N VAL A 5 -12.41 -28.63 9.60
CA VAL A 5 -12.32 -27.51 10.53
C VAL A 5 -12.01 -26.25 9.71
N LEU A 6 -13.02 -25.41 9.48
CA LEU A 6 -12.79 -24.05 9.01
C LEU A 6 -12.35 -23.21 10.20
N GLN A 7 -11.05 -22.98 10.32
CA GLN A 7 -10.51 -22.03 11.29
C GLN A 7 -10.93 -20.61 10.86
N ALA A 8 -12.04 -20.14 11.42
CA ALA A 8 -12.57 -18.78 11.23
C ALA A 8 -12.19 -17.83 12.39
N GLY A 9 -11.35 -18.29 13.32
CA GLY A 9 -10.83 -17.48 14.42
C GLY A 9 -9.81 -16.48 13.90
N PHE A 10 -9.99 -15.21 14.24
CA PHE A 10 -8.96 -14.19 14.07
C PHE A 10 -7.84 -14.49 15.08
N ASP A 11 -6.68 -14.91 14.59
CA ASP A 11 -5.49 -15.14 15.41
C ASP A 11 -4.94 -13.79 15.91
N PRO A 12 -5.04 -13.47 17.22
CA PRO A 12 -4.52 -12.24 17.77
C PRO A 12 -3.02 -12.30 18.09
N SER A 13 -2.42 -13.50 18.05
CA SER A 13 -0.99 -13.75 18.35
C SER A 13 -0.10 -13.62 17.12
N ASN A 14 -0.67 -13.80 15.92
CA ASN A 14 -0.02 -13.49 14.66
C ASN A 14 -0.20 -11.98 14.36
N ASP A 15 0.36 -11.16 15.26
CA ASP A 15 0.47 -9.72 15.10
C ASP A 15 1.09 -9.50 13.71
N TYR A 16 0.35 -8.89 12.78
CA TYR A 16 0.81 -8.52 11.43
C TYR A 16 0.90 -9.58 10.32
N SER A 17 0.09 -10.65 10.29
CA SER A 17 -0.15 -11.30 8.99
C SER A 17 -0.99 -10.38 8.08
N LEU A 18 -0.29 -9.47 7.40
CA LEU A 18 -0.73 -8.71 6.22
C LEU A 18 -0.31 -9.47 4.95
N GLU A 19 -0.23 -10.81 5.02
CA GLU A 19 0.11 -11.63 3.87
C GLU A 19 -0.80 -11.27 2.72
N THR A 20 -0.19 -10.71 1.69
CA THR A 20 -0.93 -10.43 0.46
C THR A 20 -1.37 -11.78 -0.08
N LYS A 21 -2.69 -12.02 -0.16
CA LYS A 21 -3.20 -13.23 -0.82
C LYS A 21 -2.81 -13.18 -2.29
N VAL A 22 -1.72 -13.87 -2.63
CA VAL A 22 -1.26 -14.09 -4.00
C VAL A 22 -2.23 -15.07 -4.64
N LEU A 23 -3.20 -14.55 -5.38
CA LEU A 23 -4.09 -15.40 -6.18
C LEU A 23 -3.43 -15.61 -7.55
N PRO A 24 -3.06 -16.86 -7.93
CA PRO A 24 -2.47 -17.13 -9.23
C PRO A 24 -3.42 -16.72 -10.35
N GLY A 25 -2.85 -16.20 -11.45
CA GLY A 25 -3.58 -15.90 -12.68
C GLY A 25 -4.26 -14.52 -12.76
N LYS A 26 -4.21 -13.70 -11.70
CA LYS A 26 -4.72 -12.31 -11.77
C LYS A 26 -3.61 -11.32 -12.14
N PRO A 27 -3.86 -10.37 -13.05
CA PRO A 27 -2.87 -9.35 -13.43
C PRO A 27 -2.72 -8.24 -12.38
N ALA A 28 -3.65 -8.13 -11.42
CA ALA A 28 -3.68 -7.08 -10.41
C ALA A 28 -3.83 -7.64 -8.99
N ALA A 29 -3.21 -6.99 -8.00
CA ALA A 29 -3.26 -7.38 -6.60
C ALA A 29 -3.40 -6.17 -5.65
N TYR A 30 -3.99 -6.42 -4.48
CA TYR A 30 -4.07 -5.45 -3.38
C TYR A 30 -3.02 -5.78 -2.34
N VAL A 31 -2.26 -4.77 -1.90
CA VAL A 31 -1.17 -4.93 -0.93
C VAL A 31 -1.45 -4.04 0.26
N ASN A 32 -1.72 -4.64 1.42
CA ASN A 32 -1.89 -3.86 2.65
C ASN A 32 -0.51 -3.42 3.15
N ILE A 33 -0.32 -2.11 3.31
CA ILE A 33 0.95 -1.53 3.78
C ILE A 33 0.88 -1.03 5.22
N MET A 34 -0.33 -0.83 5.74
CA MET A 34 -0.56 -0.34 7.10
C MET A 34 -1.97 -0.70 7.59
N LYS A 35 -2.19 -0.59 8.90
CA LYS A 35 -3.49 -0.77 9.56
C LYS A 35 -3.68 0.29 10.65
N GLY A 36 -4.93 0.62 10.93
CA GLY A 36 -5.28 1.59 11.96
C GLY A 36 -5.11 3.02 11.48
N CYS A 37 -5.56 3.97 12.29
CA CYS A 37 -5.45 5.39 11.97
C CYS A 37 -5.49 6.22 13.25
N ASP A 38 -4.55 7.15 13.38
CA ASP A 38 -4.47 8.05 14.52
C ASP A 38 -5.24 9.38 14.28
N ASN A 39 -5.87 9.54 13.11
CA ASN A 39 -6.77 10.67 12.85
C ASN A 39 -8.12 10.47 13.58
N PHE A 40 -8.47 11.41 14.44
CA PHE A 40 -9.74 11.42 15.19
C PHE A 40 -10.82 12.22 14.47
N CYS A 41 -11.17 11.86 13.24
CA CYS A 41 -12.28 12.49 12.52
C CYS A 41 -13.61 12.20 13.24
N SER A 42 -14.49 13.21 13.36
CA SER A 42 -15.71 13.12 14.18
C SER A 42 -16.70 12.02 13.75
N TYR A 43 -16.60 11.55 12.51
CA TYR A 43 -17.49 10.55 11.90
C TYR A 43 -16.83 9.17 11.77
N CYS A 44 -15.53 9.06 12.03
CA CYS A 44 -14.75 7.88 11.69
C CYS A 44 -14.67 6.88 12.86
N ILE A 45 -15.12 5.65 12.63
CA ILE A 45 -15.10 4.57 13.63
C ILE A 45 -13.75 3.83 13.70
N VAL A 46 -12.86 4.09 12.75
CA VAL A 46 -11.60 3.36 12.55
C VAL A 46 -10.70 3.35 13.80
N PRO A 47 -10.47 4.47 14.51
CA PRO A 47 -9.59 4.45 15.69
C PRO A 47 -10.04 3.45 16.76
N PHE A 48 -11.35 3.19 16.85
CA PHE A 48 -11.95 2.28 17.84
C PHE A 48 -11.99 0.82 17.37
N THR A 49 -12.08 0.58 16.06
CA THR A 49 -12.28 -0.77 15.50
C THR A 49 -11.01 -1.38 14.93
N ARG A 50 -10.07 -0.56 14.46
CA ARG A 50 -8.80 -1.02 13.86
C ARG A 50 -7.57 -0.68 14.69
N GLY A 51 -7.75 0.08 15.76
CA GLY A 51 -6.69 0.50 16.67
C GLY A 51 -5.83 1.63 16.11
N ARG A 52 -4.73 1.90 16.82
CA ARG A 52 -3.72 2.88 16.44
C ARG A 52 -3.03 2.53 15.14
N GLU A 53 -2.50 3.54 14.50
CA GLU A 53 -1.72 3.40 13.28
C GLU A 53 -0.49 2.50 13.48
N LYS A 54 -0.34 1.53 12.58
CA LYS A 54 0.82 0.66 12.48
C LYS A 54 1.16 0.42 11.02
N SER A 55 2.38 0.75 10.63
CA SER A 55 2.92 0.56 9.28
C SER A 55 3.74 -0.73 9.18
N ARG A 56 3.73 -1.37 8.01
CA ARG A 56 4.69 -2.43 7.66
C ARG A 56 6.07 -1.83 7.41
N ARG A 57 7.11 -2.66 7.44
CA ARG A 57 8.43 -2.26 6.99
C ARG A 57 8.49 -2.29 5.46
N ILE A 58 9.23 -1.36 4.86
CA ILE A 58 9.40 -1.28 3.40
C ILE A 58 9.94 -2.60 2.85
N GLU A 59 10.89 -3.22 3.54
CA GLU A 59 11.52 -4.48 3.11
C GLU A 59 10.49 -5.61 2.96
N GLU A 60 9.56 -5.71 3.89
CA GLU A 60 8.48 -6.71 3.87
C GLU A 60 7.52 -6.47 2.71
N VAL A 61 7.13 -5.20 2.48
CA VAL A 61 6.23 -4.82 1.39
C VAL A 61 6.89 -5.08 0.04
N VAL A 62 8.17 -4.71 -0.12
CA VAL A 62 8.94 -4.92 -1.35
C VAL A 62 9.10 -6.42 -1.65
N GLN A 63 9.38 -7.24 -0.63
CA GLN A 63 9.46 -8.70 -0.79
C GLN A 63 8.12 -9.32 -1.22
N ASP A 64 7.00 -8.89 -0.63
CA ASP A 64 5.65 -9.32 -1.05
C ASP A 64 5.36 -8.97 -2.50
N VAL A 65 5.62 -7.71 -2.88
CA VAL A 65 5.38 -7.24 -4.24
C VAL A 65 6.26 -7.99 -5.23
N LYS A 66 7.53 -8.24 -4.89
CA LYS A 66 8.43 -9.04 -5.74
C LYS A 66 7.85 -10.44 -6.00
N ARG A 67 7.32 -11.11 -4.97
CA ARG A 67 6.65 -12.42 -5.12
C ARG A 67 5.41 -12.34 -6.02
N LEU A 68 4.60 -11.30 -5.86
CA LEU A 68 3.43 -11.06 -6.73
C LEU A 68 3.83 -10.90 -8.19
N VAL A 69 4.86 -10.11 -8.46
CA VAL A 69 5.35 -9.83 -9.82
C VAL A 69 5.92 -11.09 -10.46
N LEU A 70 6.67 -11.90 -9.72
CA LEU A 70 7.13 -13.22 -10.17
C LEU A 70 5.94 -14.17 -10.47
N GLY A 71 4.83 -14.00 -9.77
CA GLY A 71 3.55 -14.69 -10.04
C GLY A 71 2.75 -14.13 -11.22
N GLY A 72 3.26 -13.13 -11.94
CA GLY A 72 2.63 -12.54 -13.12
C GLY A 72 1.72 -11.33 -12.85
N VAL A 73 1.76 -10.77 -11.64
CA VAL A 73 1.06 -9.51 -11.33
C VAL A 73 1.81 -8.35 -11.98
N VAL A 74 1.07 -7.50 -12.69
CA VAL A 74 1.58 -6.32 -13.39
C VAL A 74 1.07 -5.01 -12.79
N GLU A 75 0.07 -5.06 -11.90
CA GLU A 75 -0.49 -3.89 -11.23
C GLU A 75 -0.72 -4.17 -9.75
N ILE A 76 -0.31 -3.25 -8.89
CA ILE A 76 -0.62 -3.30 -7.46
C ILE A 76 -1.40 -2.08 -7.01
N THR A 77 -2.27 -2.27 -6.03
CA THR A 77 -2.91 -1.17 -5.29
C THR A 77 -2.53 -1.27 -3.82
N LEU A 78 -1.79 -0.28 -3.33
CA LEU A 78 -1.39 -0.15 -1.94
C LEU A 78 -2.59 0.32 -1.10
N LEU A 79 -2.84 -0.39 0.00
CA LEU A 79 -3.98 -0.18 0.88
C LEU A 79 -3.54 0.24 2.28
N GLY A 80 -4.23 1.25 2.81
CA GLY A 80 -4.09 1.75 4.17
C GLY A 80 -5.38 2.43 4.63
N GLN A 81 -5.37 3.05 5.81
CA GLN A 81 -6.45 3.95 6.23
C GLN A 81 -6.08 5.41 5.97
N ASN A 82 -4.80 5.75 6.12
CA ASN A 82 -4.20 7.01 5.70
C ASN A 82 -2.81 6.68 5.14
N VAL A 83 -2.69 6.38 3.84
CA VAL A 83 -1.39 5.94 3.29
C VAL A 83 -0.30 6.98 3.43
N ASN A 84 -0.65 8.27 3.52
CA ASN A 84 0.32 9.35 3.67
C ASN A 84 1.00 9.39 5.04
N SER A 85 0.40 8.80 6.08
CA SER A 85 1.05 8.67 7.39
C SER A 85 1.91 7.41 7.51
N TYR A 86 2.02 6.60 6.45
CA TYR A 86 2.88 5.42 6.45
C TYR A 86 4.29 5.76 6.95
N GLY A 87 4.77 4.91 7.87
CA GLY A 87 6.09 4.99 8.46
C GLY A 87 6.21 5.87 9.69
N LYS A 88 5.21 6.73 10.00
CA LYS A 88 5.21 7.54 11.25
C LYS A 88 5.21 6.70 12.52
N SER A 89 4.66 5.49 12.47
CA SER A 89 4.64 4.54 13.58
C SER A 89 5.93 3.72 13.72
N LEU A 90 6.88 3.82 12.78
CA LEU A 90 8.11 3.03 12.78
C LEU A 90 9.20 3.74 13.61
N GLY A 91 9.95 2.97 14.39
CA GLY A 91 11.04 3.45 15.23
C GLY A 91 12.32 2.64 15.03
N GLY A 92 13.39 3.06 15.71
CA GLY A 92 14.68 2.38 15.66
C GLY A 92 15.26 2.33 14.24
N PRO A 93 15.78 1.17 13.78
CA PRO A 93 16.38 1.05 12.44
C PRO A 93 15.43 1.30 11.26
N ALA A 94 14.11 1.27 11.50
CA ALA A 94 13.09 1.55 10.49
C ALA A 94 12.55 2.98 10.57
N ALA A 95 13.10 3.83 11.46
CA ALA A 95 12.74 5.23 11.55
C ALA A 95 13.06 5.97 10.23
N GLY A 96 12.20 6.90 9.84
CA GLY A 96 12.38 7.69 8.61
C GLY A 96 11.91 7.00 7.33
N GLN A 97 11.42 5.76 7.40
CA GLN A 97 10.63 5.20 6.29
C GLN A 97 9.36 6.06 6.12
N SER A 98 9.01 6.42 4.89
CA SER A 98 7.84 7.23 4.55
C SER A 98 7.12 6.66 3.33
N PHE A 99 5.91 7.14 3.04
CA PHE A 99 5.17 6.69 1.86
C PHE A 99 5.88 7.00 0.54
N PRO A 100 6.43 8.21 0.31
CA PRO A 100 7.32 8.49 -0.84
C PRO A 100 8.48 7.50 -0.96
N VAL A 101 9.17 7.20 0.15
CA VAL A 101 10.31 6.27 0.14
C VAL A 101 9.86 4.86 -0.28
N LEU A 102 8.70 4.40 0.19
CA LEU A 102 8.11 3.13 -0.25
C LEU A 102 7.83 3.12 -1.77
N LEU A 103 7.24 4.19 -2.31
CA LEU A 103 6.94 4.29 -3.74
C LEU A 103 8.22 4.23 -4.59
N ARG A 104 9.26 4.98 -4.18
CA ARG A 104 10.59 4.96 -4.83
C ARG A 104 11.24 3.57 -4.74
N ALA A 105 11.14 2.90 -3.59
CA ALA A 105 11.67 1.55 -3.41
C ALA A 105 10.97 0.52 -4.31
N LEU A 106 9.66 0.61 -4.46
CA LEU A 106 8.89 -0.27 -5.34
C LEU A 106 9.22 -0.04 -6.82
N GLN A 107 9.39 1.22 -7.25
CA GLN A 107 9.82 1.52 -8.60
C GLN A 107 11.24 1.00 -8.87
N LYS A 108 12.20 1.30 -7.98
CA LYS A 108 13.57 0.78 -8.09
C LYS A 108 13.58 -0.74 -8.20
N MET A 109 12.85 -1.45 -7.34
CA MET A 109 12.75 -2.90 -7.40
C MET A 109 12.22 -3.40 -8.75
N ALA A 110 11.20 -2.73 -9.31
CA ALA A 110 10.65 -3.08 -10.61
C ALA A 110 11.65 -2.83 -11.75
N ASP A 111 12.40 -1.73 -11.70
CA ASP A 111 13.42 -1.39 -12.69
C ASP A 111 14.56 -2.42 -12.68
N GLU A 112 15.06 -2.80 -11.49
CA GLU A 112 16.09 -3.84 -11.37
C GLU A 112 15.59 -5.24 -11.81
N MET A 113 14.29 -5.51 -11.71
CA MET A 113 13.71 -6.77 -12.21
C MET A 113 13.63 -6.80 -13.74
N ASP A 114 13.39 -5.65 -14.36
CA ASP A 114 13.35 -5.51 -15.81
C ASP A 114 14.79 -5.62 -16.39
N GLU A 115 15.80 -5.02 -15.75
CA GLU A 115 17.21 -5.11 -16.17
C GLU A 115 17.79 -6.53 -16.11
N ARG A 116 17.46 -7.28 -15.05
CA ARG A 116 17.99 -8.64 -14.83
C ARG A 116 17.40 -9.70 -15.76
N GLY A 117 16.46 -9.34 -16.64
CA GLY A 117 15.79 -10.31 -17.51
C GLY A 117 15.11 -11.45 -16.74
N THR A 118 14.84 -11.26 -15.44
CA THR A 118 14.20 -12.27 -14.54
C THR A 118 12.74 -12.52 -14.93
N THR A 119 12.28 -11.86 -15.98
CA THR A 119 10.98 -11.99 -16.61
C THR A 119 11.09 -12.86 -17.88
N ASP A 120 11.31 -14.16 -17.74
CA ASP A 120 11.31 -15.22 -18.78
C ASP A 120 11.88 -14.85 -20.21
N PRO A 121 13.02 -15.41 -20.62
CA PRO A 121 13.67 -15.11 -21.90
C PRO A 121 12.97 -15.68 -23.15
N THR A 122 11.89 -16.47 -23.02
CA THR A 122 11.33 -17.23 -24.16
C THR A 122 10.35 -16.44 -25.04
N GLY A 123 9.94 -15.22 -24.67
CA GLY A 123 9.17 -14.31 -25.55
C GLY A 123 7.79 -14.79 -26.02
N ARG A 124 7.32 -15.99 -25.64
CA ARG A 124 6.17 -16.66 -26.27
C ARG A 124 4.79 -16.08 -25.96
N SER A 125 4.62 -15.19 -24.98
CA SER A 125 3.28 -14.86 -24.44
C SER A 125 2.76 -13.43 -24.63
N GLY A 126 3.54 -12.49 -25.19
CA GLY A 126 3.07 -11.11 -25.44
C GLY A 126 2.53 -10.33 -24.22
N ARG A 127 2.71 -10.83 -22.98
CA ARG A 127 2.21 -10.20 -21.76
C ARG A 127 3.21 -9.18 -21.21
N PRO A 128 2.74 -8.07 -20.61
CA PRO A 128 3.62 -7.12 -19.92
C PRO A 128 4.39 -7.85 -18.83
N ARG A 129 5.71 -7.81 -18.91
CA ARG A 129 6.64 -8.39 -17.96
C ARG A 129 7.05 -7.31 -16.96
N GLY A 130 7.05 -7.61 -15.66
CA GLY A 130 7.38 -6.68 -14.58
C GLY A 130 6.19 -5.85 -14.04
N LEU A 131 6.38 -5.22 -12.88
CA LEU A 131 5.38 -4.37 -12.24
C LEU A 131 5.17 -3.09 -13.07
N ARG A 132 4.04 -2.95 -13.76
CA ARG A 132 3.79 -1.81 -14.66
C ARG A 132 3.09 -0.64 -13.98
N ARG A 133 2.25 -0.91 -12.99
CA ARG A 133 1.43 0.13 -12.35
C ARG A 133 1.39 -0.03 -10.84
N ILE A 134 1.59 1.10 -10.17
CA ILE A 134 1.41 1.26 -8.73
C ILE A 134 0.26 2.24 -8.55
N ARG A 135 -0.78 1.81 -7.83
CA ARG A 135 -1.85 2.67 -7.31
C ARG A 135 -1.81 2.66 -5.81
N TYR A 136 -2.50 3.64 -5.23
CA TYR A 136 -2.86 3.63 -3.82
C TYR A 136 -4.23 4.27 -3.64
N THR A 137 -4.83 4.03 -2.49
CA THR A 137 -6.08 4.67 -2.08
C THR A 137 -5.93 5.31 -0.71
N THR A 138 -6.95 6.03 -0.25
CA THR A 138 -7.03 6.63 1.10
C THR A 138 -5.91 7.64 1.40
N SER A 139 -5.64 8.55 0.47
CA SER A 139 -4.78 9.70 0.74
C SER A 139 -5.47 10.67 1.71
N HIS A 140 -4.71 11.33 2.58
CA HIS A 140 -5.26 12.35 3.46
C HIS A 140 -4.75 13.74 3.05
N PRO A 141 -5.62 14.73 2.77
CA PRO A 141 -5.23 16.06 2.30
C PRO A 141 -4.19 16.77 3.14
N LYS A 142 -4.22 16.60 4.47
CA LYS A 142 -3.26 17.21 5.39
C LYS A 142 -1.84 16.63 5.25
N ASP A 143 -1.74 15.38 4.84
CA ASP A 143 -0.49 14.62 4.79
C ASP A 143 -0.01 14.44 3.34
N PHE A 144 -0.66 15.09 2.36
CA PHE A 144 -0.23 15.09 0.97
C PHE A 144 0.71 16.27 0.74
N ASP A 145 2.00 16.01 0.81
CA ASP A 145 3.09 16.99 0.79
C ASP A 145 3.77 17.13 -0.59
N GLU A 146 4.78 17.99 -0.65
CA GLU A 146 5.58 18.24 -1.85
C GLU A 146 6.33 16.99 -2.34
N GLU A 147 6.81 16.12 -1.44
CA GLU A 147 7.44 14.85 -1.83
C GLU A 147 6.46 13.92 -2.54
N MET A 148 5.19 13.89 -2.12
CA MET A 148 4.15 13.13 -2.81
C MET A 148 3.83 13.71 -4.19
N ILE A 149 3.85 15.04 -4.35
CA ILE A 149 3.71 15.70 -5.65
C ILE A 149 4.87 15.31 -6.56
N GLU A 150 6.09 15.34 -6.04
CA GLU A 150 7.29 14.95 -6.79
C GLU A 150 7.24 13.48 -7.22
N CYS A 151 6.72 12.59 -6.37
CA CYS A 151 6.50 11.19 -6.72
C CYS A 151 5.57 11.05 -7.93
N HIS A 152 4.46 11.78 -7.99
CA HIS A 152 3.55 11.79 -9.15
C HIS A 152 4.20 12.38 -10.41
N ALA A 153 5.10 13.35 -10.25
CA ALA A 153 5.81 13.96 -11.37
C ALA A 153 6.91 13.06 -11.95
N THR A 154 7.57 12.25 -11.11
CA THR A 154 8.83 11.55 -11.49
C THR A 154 8.71 10.04 -11.59
N LEU A 155 7.80 9.40 -10.85
CA LEU A 155 7.70 7.94 -10.83
C LEU A 155 6.83 7.44 -11.98
N GLY A 156 7.49 7.00 -13.07
CA GLY A 156 6.81 6.48 -14.26
C GLY A 156 5.89 5.27 -14.05
N ARG A 157 6.03 4.52 -12.95
CA ARG A 157 5.13 3.40 -12.60
C ARG A 157 3.96 3.83 -11.70
N LEU A 158 4.02 5.03 -11.10
CA LEU A 158 2.92 5.57 -10.32
C LEU A 158 1.84 6.09 -11.27
N VAL A 159 0.62 5.58 -11.13
CA VAL A 159 -0.47 5.98 -12.01
C VAL A 159 -0.88 7.43 -11.69
N PRO A 160 -1.17 8.29 -12.70
CA PRO A 160 -1.71 9.65 -12.51
C PRO A 160 -3.17 9.61 -12.03
N HIS A 161 -3.37 9.05 -10.85
CA HIS A 161 -4.64 8.87 -10.18
C HIS A 161 -4.43 9.12 -8.69
N LEU A 162 -5.12 10.13 -8.17
CA LEU A 162 -5.06 10.52 -6.77
C LEU A 162 -6.44 10.35 -6.13
N HIS A 163 -6.56 9.38 -5.22
CA HIS A 163 -7.75 9.23 -4.38
C HIS A 163 -7.62 10.11 -3.13
N LEU A 164 -8.16 11.33 -3.20
CA LEU A 164 -8.06 12.36 -2.16
C LEU A 164 -9.44 12.76 -1.58
N PRO A 165 -9.95 12.02 -0.58
CA PRO A 165 -11.26 12.28 -0.01
C PRO A 165 -11.23 13.47 0.97
N VAL A 166 -11.56 14.66 0.46
CA VAL A 166 -11.65 15.94 1.22
C VAL A 166 -12.84 16.02 2.18
N GLN A 167 -13.87 15.19 1.99
CA GLN A 167 -15.14 15.12 2.75
C GLN A 167 -16.10 16.30 2.56
N SER A 168 -15.61 17.54 2.58
CA SER A 168 -16.45 18.73 2.44
C SER A 168 -15.68 19.90 1.82
N GLY A 169 -16.36 20.75 1.07
CA GLY A 169 -15.83 22.03 0.58
C GLY A 169 -16.04 23.21 1.55
N SER A 170 -16.72 23.01 2.68
CA SER A 170 -16.99 24.09 3.64
C SER A 170 -15.97 24.09 4.79
N PRO A 171 -15.22 25.18 5.02
CA PRO A 171 -14.29 25.28 6.14
C PRO A 171 -14.96 25.06 7.49
N LYS A 172 -16.21 25.54 7.65
CA LYS A 172 -17.01 25.34 8.87
C LYS A 172 -17.32 23.87 9.12
N VAL A 173 -17.63 23.11 8.07
CA VAL A 173 -17.90 21.67 8.16
C VAL A 173 -16.60 20.90 8.42
N LEU A 174 -15.51 21.22 7.70
CA LEU A 174 -14.20 20.61 7.91
C LEU A 174 -13.70 20.78 9.36
N LYS A 175 -13.87 21.97 9.94
CA LYS A 175 -13.56 22.21 11.35
C LYS A 175 -14.36 21.31 12.30
N ARG A 176 -15.66 21.13 12.05
CA ARG A 176 -16.53 20.21 12.83
C ARG A 176 -16.12 18.75 12.64
N MET A 177 -15.64 18.39 11.44
CA MET A 177 -15.11 17.06 11.12
C MET A 177 -13.73 16.79 11.72
N LYS A 178 -13.07 17.79 12.31
CA LYS A 178 -11.66 17.77 12.75
C LYS A 178 -10.68 17.52 11.59
N ARG A 179 -10.93 18.15 10.43
CA ARG A 179 -10.12 18.05 9.20
C ARG A 179 -9.58 19.41 8.75
N TYR A 180 -8.93 20.13 9.67
CA TYR A 180 -8.24 21.40 9.42
C TYR A 180 -6.75 21.27 9.72
#